data_AF-A0A010ZW87-F1
#
_entry.id   AF-A0A010ZW87-F1
#
_cell.length_a   1.000
_cell.length_b   1.000
_cell.length_c   1.000
_cell.angle_alpha   90.00
_cell.angle_beta   90.00
_cell.angle_gamma   90.00
#
_symmetry.space_group_name_H-M   'P 1'
#
loop_
_entity.id
_entity.type
_entity.pdbx_description
1 polymer ?
#
loop_
_entity_poly.entity_id
_entity_poly.type
_entity_poly.pdbx_seq_one_letter_code
_entity_poly.pdbx_strand_id
1 'polypeptide(L)'
;MTNAQVALSHSGSDVREQITSLSAGLRAAHEQGRLDDDLYEAARTEVGTADAAAKDGPTGRGRLVIALKRLSGLVSGFTDLSTAVAAVIALAENRP
;
A
#
# COMPACT_ATOMS: atom_id res chain seq x y z
N MET A 1 -31.28 17.83 -8.85
CA MET A 1 -30.02 17.55 -9.58
C MET A 1 -28.87 18.05 -8.73
N THR A 2 -28.02 17.18 -8.17
CA THR A 2 -26.59 17.37 -7.83
C THR A 2 -26.16 16.14 -7.02
N ASN A 3 -24.93 15.67 -7.23
CA ASN A 3 -24.24 14.53 -6.59
C ASN A 3 -24.32 13.15 -7.24
N ALA A 4 -24.08 13.10 -8.55
CA ALA A 4 -23.40 11.94 -9.16
C ALA A 4 -21.86 12.14 -9.26
N GLN A 5 -21.35 13.30 -8.83
CA GLN A 5 -19.96 13.72 -9.08
C GLN A 5 -18.94 13.29 -8.01
N VAL A 6 -19.37 12.63 -6.92
CA VAL A 6 -18.45 12.25 -5.82
C VAL A 6 -17.84 10.86 -6.02
N ALA A 7 -18.40 10.03 -6.92
CA ALA A 7 -17.99 8.64 -7.10
C ALA A 7 -16.92 8.41 -8.19
N LEU A 8 -16.56 9.42 -9.00
CA LEU A 8 -15.77 9.22 -10.23
C LEU A 8 -14.38 9.88 -10.24
N SER A 9 -13.92 10.45 -9.13
CA SER A 9 -12.67 11.23 -9.10
C SER A 9 -11.49 10.58 -8.36
N HIS A 10 -11.54 9.29 -7.98
CA HIS A 10 -10.46 8.66 -7.18
C HIS A 10 -9.77 7.46 -7.83
N SER A 11 -10.20 6.99 -9.00
CA SER A 11 -9.62 5.80 -9.64
C SER A 11 -8.16 6.04 -10.04
N GLY A 12 -7.24 5.63 -9.15
CA GLY A 12 -5.79 5.65 -9.35
C GLY A 12 -4.99 6.49 -8.34
N SER A 13 -5.62 7.37 -7.56
CA SER A 13 -4.91 8.31 -6.66
C SER A 13 -5.21 8.16 -5.18
N ASP A 14 -6.22 7.36 -4.79
CA ASP A 14 -6.49 7.14 -3.37
C ASP A 14 -5.48 6.16 -2.75
N VAL A 15 -4.85 6.58 -1.66
CA VAL A 15 -3.81 5.79 -1.00
C VAL A 15 -4.35 4.46 -0.46
N ARG A 16 -5.62 4.37 -0.05
CA ARG A 16 -6.19 3.12 0.48
C ARG A 16 -6.48 2.12 -0.63
N GLU A 17 -6.95 2.58 -1.78
CA GLU A 17 -7.08 1.74 -2.98
C GLU A 17 -5.72 1.15 -3.37
N GLN A 18 -4.67 1.96 -3.33
CA GLN A 18 -3.32 1.49 -3.66
C GLN A 18 -2.76 0.51 -2.63
N ILE A 19 -3.02 0.70 -1.33
CA ILE A 19 -2.68 -0.29 -0.29
C ILE A 19 -3.44 -1.61 -0.51
N THR A 20 -4.71 -1.54 -0.92
CA THR A 20 -5.50 -2.73 -1.25
C THR A 20 -4.90 -3.47 -2.45
N SER A 21 -4.47 -2.74 -3.47
CA SER A 21 -3.78 -3.30 -4.64
C SER A 21 -2.44 -3.95 -4.25
N LEU A 22 -1.65 -3.30 -3.40
CA LEU A 22 -0.41 -3.88 -2.85
C LEU A 22 -0.67 -5.19 -2.11
N SER A 23 -1.69 -5.24 -1.26
CA SER A 23 -2.06 -6.46 -0.53
C SER A 23 -2.40 -7.62 -1.49
N ALA A 24 -3.15 -7.34 -2.55
CA ALA A 24 -3.45 -8.33 -3.59
C ALA A 24 -2.18 -8.77 -4.35
N GLY A 25 -1.27 -7.83 -4.66
CA GLY A 25 0.01 -8.13 -5.32
C GLY A 25 0.93 -9.02 -4.47
N LEU A 26 1.03 -8.75 -3.17
CA LEU A 26 1.78 -9.59 -2.22
C LEU A 26 1.22 -11.00 -2.17
N ARG A 27 -0.10 -11.14 -2.09
CA ARG A 27 -0.77 -12.45 -2.09
C ARG A 27 -0.51 -13.20 -3.39
N ALA A 28 -0.64 -12.56 -4.54
CA ALA A 28 -0.38 -13.19 -5.84
C ALA A 28 1.09 -13.63 -5.97
N ALA A 29 2.04 -12.83 -5.48
CA ALA A 29 3.46 -13.19 -5.49
C ALA A 29 3.77 -14.39 -4.57
N HIS A 30 3.10 -14.49 -3.42
CA HIS A 30 3.17 -15.65 -2.53
C HIS A 30 2.56 -16.91 -3.16
N GLU A 31 1.37 -16.81 -3.75
CA GLU A 31 0.71 -17.91 -4.46
C GLU A 31 1.55 -18.43 -5.66
N GLN A 32 2.41 -17.59 -6.23
CA GLN A 32 3.36 -17.94 -7.29
C GLN A 32 4.71 -18.48 -6.76
N GLY A 33 4.89 -18.56 -5.43
CA GLY A 33 6.13 -18.99 -4.79
C GLY A 33 7.28 -17.99 -4.92
N ARG A 34 7.01 -16.73 -5.30
CA ARG A 34 8.02 -15.66 -5.37
C ARG A 34 8.37 -15.13 -3.99
N LEU A 35 7.37 -15.03 -3.12
CA LEU A 35 7.56 -14.77 -1.69
C LEU A 35 7.43 -16.10 -0.97
N ASP A 36 8.36 -16.41 -0.07
CA ASP A 36 8.16 -17.49 0.89
C ASP A 36 7.16 -17.07 1.99
N ASP A 37 6.74 -18.03 2.81
CA ASP A 37 5.73 -17.81 3.86
C ASP A 37 6.17 -16.74 4.87
N ASP A 38 7.44 -16.78 5.30
CA ASP A 38 7.98 -15.86 6.30
C ASP A 38 8.01 -14.42 5.77
N LEU A 39 8.48 -14.24 4.53
CA LEU A 39 8.54 -12.96 3.87
C LEU A 39 7.14 -12.43 3.55
N TYR A 40 6.22 -13.30 3.14
CA TYR A 40 4.84 -12.92 2.89
C TYR A 40 4.14 -12.45 4.17
N GLU A 41 4.27 -13.16 5.30
CA GLU A 41 3.62 -12.74 6.56
C GLU A 41 4.23 -11.44 7.13
N ALA A 42 5.55 -11.24 6.98
CA ALA A 42 6.19 -9.97 7.32
C ALA A 42 5.64 -8.83 6.46
N ALA A 43 5.58 -9.01 5.13
CA ALA A 43 5.04 -8.02 4.21
C ALA A 43 3.55 -7.73 4.48
N ARG A 44 2.77 -8.78 4.77
CA ARG A 44 1.35 -8.70 5.12
C ARG A 44 1.12 -7.90 6.42
N THR A 45 2.01 -8.04 7.40
CA THR A 45 1.95 -7.27 8.65
C THR A 45 2.15 -5.78 8.39
N GLU A 46 3.14 -5.41 7.57
CA GLU A 46 3.42 -4.01 7.24
C GLU A 46 2.32 -3.41 6.37
N VAL A 47 1.79 -4.14 5.37
CA VAL A 47 0.68 -3.65 4.54
C VAL A 47 -0.61 -3.47 5.36
N GLY A 48 -0.86 -4.34 6.35
CA GLY A 48 -1.98 -4.19 7.29
C GLY A 48 -1.82 -2.97 8.20
N THR A 49 -0.59 -2.70 8.66
CA THR A 49 -0.27 -1.50 9.43
C THR A 49 -0.48 -0.22 8.60
N ALA A 50 -0.09 -0.25 7.32
CA ALA A 50 -0.34 0.84 6.38
C ALA A 50 -1.84 1.09 6.17
N ASP A 51 -2.66 0.05 5.95
CA ASP A 51 -4.11 0.19 5.80
C ASP A 51 -4.76 0.79 7.05
N ALA A 52 -4.38 0.30 8.24
CA ALA A 52 -4.85 0.85 9.51
C ALA A 52 -4.46 2.33 9.67
N ALA A 53 -3.21 2.70 9.34
CA ALA A 53 -2.75 4.08 9.39
C ALA A 53 -3.46 5.00 8.37
N ALA A 54 -3.78 4.49 7.18
CA ALA A 54 -4.48 5.26 6.16
C ALA A 54 -5.92 5.61 6.59
N LYS A 55 -6.58 4.71 7.35
CA LYS A 55 -7.91 4.94 7.94
C LYS A 55 -7.94 6.07 8.97
N ASP A 56 -6.83 6.30 9.68
CA ASP A 56 -6.71 7.37 10.68
C ASP A 56 -6.59 8.77 10.04
N GLY A 57 -6.51 8.86 8.70
CA GLY A 57 -6.46 10.14 8.01
C GLY A 57 -5.11 10.88 8.21
N PRO A 58 -5.11 12.22 8.34
CA PRO A 58 -3.88 13.00 8.49
C PRO A 58 -3.02 12.62 9.71
N THR A 59 -3.64 12.23 10.82
CA THR A 59 -2.93 11.85 12.07
C THR A 59 -2.14 10.54 11.90
N GLY A 60 -2.57 9.67 11.00
CA GLY A 60 -1.90 8.41 10.68
C GLY A 60 -0.75 8.52 9.67
N ARG A 61 -0.53 9.69 9.04
CA ARG A 61 0.42 9.85 7.92
C ARG A 61 1.84 9.38 8.25
N GLY A 62 2.36 9.72 9.43
CA GLY A 62 3.70 9.29 9.85
C GLY A 62 3.81 7.76 9.95
N ARG A 63 2.83 7.11 10.60
CA ARG A 63 2.77 5.65 10.74
C ARG A 63 2.62 4.95 9.39
N LEU A 64 1.80 5.52 8.51
CA LEU A 64 1.59 5.04 7.14
C LEU A 64 2.91 5.02 6.37
N VAL A 65 3.64 6.14 6.31
CA VAL A 65 4.90 6.23 5.57
C VAL A 65 5.96 5.29 6.14
N ILE A 66 6.03 5.14 7.47
CA ILE A 66 6.97 4.21 8.12
C ILE A 66 6.67 2.76 7.73
N ALA A 67 5.40 2.33 7.80
CA ALA A 67 4.99 0.98 7.41
C ALA A 67 5.31 0.69 5.94
N LEU A 68 5.03 1.65 5.04
CA LEU A 68 5.36 1.51 3.62
C LEU A 68 6.88 1.45 3.36
N LYS A 69 7.70 2.20 4.10
CA LYS A 69 9.17 2.12 3.98
C LYS A 69 9.71 0.77 4.46
N ARG A 70 9.15 0.21 5.54
CA ARG A 70 9.48 -1.14 6.00
C ARG A 70 9.10 -2.20 4.96
N LEU A 71 7.89 -2.10 4.42
CA LEU A 71 7.42 -2.96 3.33
C LEU A 71 8.36 -2.87 2.11
N SER A 72 8.80 -1.67 1.73
CA SER A 72 9.75 -1.47 0.63
C SER A 72 11.09 -2.18 0.86
N GLY A 73 11.56 -2.25 2.10
CA GLY A 73 12.78 -2.99 2.46
C GLY A 73 12.59 -4.49 2.31
N LEU A 74 11.46 -5.03 2.79
CA LEU A 74 11.13 -6.45 2.69
C LEU A 74 11.03 -6.93 1.24
N VAL A 75 10.39 -6.14 0.37
CA VAL A 75 10.20 -6.53 -1.05
C VAL A 75 11.27 -5.98 -2.00
N SER A 76 12.40 -5.49 -1.48
CA SER A 76 13.46 -4.84 -2.28
C SER A 76 14.09 -5.77 -3.35
N GLY A 77 14.06 -7.08 -3.13
CA GLY A 77 14.49 -8.08 -4.13
C GLY A 77 13.51 -8.30 -5.29
N PHE A 78 12.32 -7.68 -5.25
CA PHE A 78 11.25 -7.87 -6.22
C PHE A 78 10.93 -6.52 -6.88
N THR A 79 11.47 -6.29 -8.08
CA THR A 79 11.43 -4.98 -8.75
C THR A 79 10.02 -4.44 -8.97
N ASP A 80 9.07 -5.30 -9.33
CA ASP A 80 7.66 -4.95 -9.52
C ASP A 80 6.98 -4.53 -8.21
N LEU A 81 7.14 -5.32 -7.14
CA LEU A 81 6.57 -5.02 -5.83
C LEU A 81 7.20 -3.76 -5.22
N SER A 82 8.52 -3.63 -5.28
CA SER A 82 9.24 -2.45 -4.77
C SER A 82 8.85 -1.17 -5.53
N THR A 83 8.68 -1.25 -6.85
CA THR A 83 8.18 -0.11 -7.66
C THR A 83 6.76 0.29 -7.23
N ALA A 84 5.87 -0.69 -7.05
CA ALA A 84 4.51 -0.43 -6.60
C ALA A 84 4.51 0.24 -5.22
N VAL A 85 5.30 -0.26 -4.27
CA VAL A 85 5.40 0.33 -2.92
C VAL A 85 5.95 1.76 -2.97
N ALA A 86 6.98 2.02 -3.79
CA ALA A 86 7.54 3.36 -3.96
C ALA A 86 6.51 4.36 -4.50
N ALA A 87 5.65 3.95 -5.43
CA ALA A 87 4.56 4.79 -5.92
C ALA A 87 3.56 5.15 -4.80
N VAL A 88 3.22 4.20 -3.93
CA VAL A 88 2.33 4.45 -2.78
C VAL A 88 2.98 5.35 -1.73
N ILE A 89 4.29 5.21 -1.49
CA ILE A 89 5.04 6.13 -0.61
C ILE A 89 4.94 7.57 -1.14
N ALA A 90 5.19 7.79 -2.42
CA ALA A 90 5.12 9.13 -3.02
C ALA A 90 3.72 9.75 -2.87
N LEU A 91 2.66 8.95 -3.06
CA LEU A 91 1.28 9.40 -2.83
C LEU A 91 1.01 9.74 -1.36
N ALA A 92 1.47 8.90 -0.43
CA ALA A 92 1.29 9.11 1.01
C ALA A 92 2.08 10.33 1.51
N GLU A 93 3.26 10.58 0.96
CA GLU A 93 4.10 11.74 1.28
C GLU A 93 3.55 13.04 0.70
N ASN A 94 2.81 13.01 -0.42
CA ASN A 94 2.18 14.20 -1.01
C ASN A 94 0.72 14.43 -0.55
N ARG A 95 0.24 13.69 0.45
CA ARG A 95 -1.10 13.87 0.99
C ARG A 95 -1.24 15.25 1.67
N PRO A 96 -2.25 16.07 1.31
CA PRO A 96 -2.52 17.36 1.95
C PRO A 96 -2.96 17.21 3.41
#